data_AF-A0A553HVW5-F1
#
_entry.id   AF-A0A553HVW5-F1
#
_cell.length_a   1.000
_cell.length_b   1.000
_cell.length_c   1.000
_cell.angle_alpha   90.00
_cell.angle_beta   90.00
_cell.angle_gamma   90.00
#
_symmetry.space_group_name_H-M   'P 1'
#
loop_
_entity.id
_entity.type
_entity.pdbx_description
1 polymer ?
#
loop_
_entity_poly.entity_id
_entity_poly.type
_entity_poly.pdbx_seq_one_letter_code
_entity_poly.pdbx_strand_id
1 'polypeptide(L)'
;MKLLTIITLQAALSGVSAAPAPNDCLVKQRSKLKSCNGFSVDTGTSNNLAFLHAECLGYDDKGGKWTKVETGIDLNKCLANVDGHLNGRKNGNFKVHCDNVYVALDSASGVVNLTANCVGPLLKRQTSIDLGQFVTVDNGGLVCFGQN
;
A
#
# COMPACT_ATOMS: atom_id res chain seq x y z
N MET A 1 62.68 7.17 -48.10
CA MET A 1 62.66 7.23 -46.61
C MET A 1 62.05 8.58 -46.25
N LYS A 2 60.93 8.75 -45.54
CA LYS A 2 60.36 8.04 -44.40
C LYS A 2 58.83 8.04 -44.52
N LEU A 3 58.23 6.88 -44.22
CA LEU A 3 56.80 6.66 -44.02
C LEU A 3 56.40 7.30 -42.68
N LEU A 4 55.34 8.10 -42.63
CA LEU A 4 54.77 8.62 -41.39
C LEU A 4 53.38 8.02 -41.20
N THR A 5 53.36 7.00 -40.36
CA THR A 5 52.18 6.28 -39.88
C THR A 5 51.44 7.17 -38.88
N ILE A 6 50.19 7.53 -39.16
CA ILE A 6 49.32 8.20 -38.18
C ILE A 6 48.39 7.13 -37.58
N ILE A 7 48.55 6.93 -36.28
CA ILE A 7 47.78 6.02 -35.44
C ILE A 7 46.41 6.64 -35.19
N THR A 8 45.34 5.92 -35.54
CA THR A 8 43.96 6.27 -35.21
C THR A 8 43.68 5.98 -33.73
N LEU A 9 43.38 7.01 -32.95
CA LEU A 9 42.97 6.88 -31.56
C LEU A 9 41.44 6.71 -31.52
N GLN A 10 40.95 5.48 -31.39
CA GLN A 10 39.53 5.21 -31.14
C GLN A 10 39.20 5.59 -29.69
N ALA A 11 38.43 6.67 -29.51
CA ALA A 11 37.81 6.98 -28.24
C ALA A 11 36.63 6.02 -28.00
N ALA A 12 36.87 4.97 -27.21
CA ALA A 12 35.81 4.16 -26.63
C ALA A 12 35.16 4.97 -25.49
N LEU A 13 34.08 5.68 -25.79
CA LEU A 13 33.19 6.23 -24.76
C LEU A 13 32.34 5.09 -24.20
N SER A 14 32.84 4.52 -23.11
CA SER A 14 32.10 3.63 -22.22
C SER A 14 30.79 4.29 -21.81
N GLY A 15 29.68 3.74 -22.30
CA GLY A 15 28.34 4.13 -21.85
C GLY A 15 28.22 3.87 -20.36
N VAL A 16 28.31 4.93 -19.56
CA VAL A 16 27.92 4.89 -18.15
C VAL A 16 26.41 4.74 -18.14
N SER A 17 25.93 3.50 -18.08
CA SER A 17 24.56 3.22 -17.68
C SER A 17 24.46 3.57 -16.20
N ALA A 18 24.01 4.80 -15.92
CA ALA A 18 23.59 5.16 -14.58
C ALA A 18 22.41 4.25 -14.24
N ALA A 19 22.67 3.20 -13.47
CA ALA A 19 21.61 2.40 -12.87
C ALA A 19 20.71 3.37 -12.08
N PRO A 20 19.39 3.37 -12.31
CA PRO A 20 18.49 4.24 -11.55
C PRO A 20 18.65 3.92 -10.06
N ALA A 21 18.83 4.97 -9.25
CA ALA A 21 18.98 4.86 -7.80
C ALA A 21 17.83 4.01 -7.22
N PRO A 22 18.09 2.97 -6.39
CA PRO A 22 17.05 1.99 -6.04
C PRO A 22 15.95 2.48 -5.09
N ASN A 23 15.93 3.74 -4.68
CA ASN A 23 15.15 4.15 -3.50
C ASN A 23 14.09 5.23 -3.73
N ASP A 24 14.07 5.93 -4.87
CA ASP A 24 13.06 6.97 -5.14
C ASP A 24 11.72 6.43 -5.68
N CYS A 25 11.72 5.25 -6.31
CA CYS A 25 10.47 4.60 -6.74
C CYS A 25 9.66 4.06 -5.56
N LEU A 26 10.32 3.54 -4.52
CA LEU A 26 9.66 3.01 -3.32
C LEU A 26 9.11 4.14 -2.43
N VAL A 27 9.79 5.28 -2.37
CA VAL A 27 9.32 6.46 -1.62
C VAL A 27 8.22 7.24 -2.36
N LYS A 28 8.17 7.20 -3.70
CA LYS A 28 7.02 7.71 -4.48
C LYS A 28 5.80 6.79 -4.47
N GLN A 29 5.92 5.56 -3.99
CA GLN A 29 4.80 4.69 -3.62
C GLN A 29 4.32 4.93 -2.18
N ARG A 30 4.58 6.11 -1.59
CA ARG A 30 3.90 6.57 -0.37
C ARG A 30 2.38 6.61 -0.60
N SER A 31 1.74 5.51 -0.21
CA SER A 31 0.32 5.22 -0.10
C SER A 31 -0.54 5.91 -1.17
N LYS A 32 -0.93 5.16 -2.20
CA LYS A 32 -2.02 5.57 -3.11
C LYS A 32 -3.31 5.93 -2.36
N LEU A 33 -3.43 5.57 -1.08
CA LEU A 33 -4.53 5.97 -0.22
C LEU A 33 -4.55 7.50 0.08
N LYS A 34 -3.52 8.26 -0.31
CA LYS A 34 -3.53 9.73 -0.24
C LYS A 34 -4.61 10.39 -1.11
N SER A 35 -5.08 9.70 -2.15
CA SER A 35 -6.23 10.18 -2.94
C SER A 35 -7.57 9.92 -2.24
N CYS A 36 -7.56 9.32 -1.06
CA CYS A 36 -8.74 8.98 -0.30
C CYS A 36 -8.85 9.75 1.01
N ASN A 37 -10.08 9.92 1.48
CA ASN A 37 -10.41 10.56 2.74
C ASN A 37 -11.52 9.77 3.47
N GLY A 38 -11.82 10.18 4.71
CA GLY A 38 -12.97 9.65 5.44
C GLY A 38 -12.85 8.18 5.84
N PHE A 39 -11.63 7.71 6.13
CA PHE A 39 -11.41 6.33 6.52
C PHE A 39 -12.19 5.95 7.78
N SER A 40 -12.94 4.87 7.72
CA SER A 40 -13.60 4.25 8.86
C SER A 40 -13.64 2.73 8.70
N VAL A 41 -13.73 2.00 9.81
CA VAL A 41 -13.88 0.54 9.77
C VAL A 41 -15.20 0.18 10.43
N ASP A 42 -16.05 -0.51 9.69
CA ASP A 42 -17.22 -1.18 10.24
C ASP A 42 -16.82 -2.57 10.73
N THR A 43 -16.96 -2.79 12.04
CA THR A 43 -16.71 -4.08 12.68
C THR A 43 -17.98 -4.90 12.88
N GLY A 44 -19.16 -4.35 12.54
CA GLY A 44 -20.47 -4.97 12.73
C GLY A 44 -20.73 -5.45 14.16
N THR A 45 -21.79 -6.25 14.30
CA THR A 45 -22.06 -7.04 15.52
C THR A 45 -21.41 -8.42 15.49
N SER A 46 -20.94 -8.85 14.31
CA SER A 46 -20.25 -10.12 14.11
C SER A 46 -18.77 -9.97 14.38
N ASN A 47 -18.19 -10.90 15.12
CA ASN A 47 -16.75 -10.92 15.39
C ASN A 47 -15.88 -11.13 14.16
N ASN A 48 -16.45 -11.30 12.97
CA ASN A 48 -15.73 -11.58 11.72
C ASN A 48 -15.79 -10.44 10.71
N LEU A 49 -16.51 -9.33 10.95
CA LEU A 49 -16.57 -8.22 9.99
C LEU A 49 -15.47 -7.19 10.29
N ALA A 50 -14.74 -6.79 9.24
CA ALA A 50 -13.78 -5.69 9.27
C ALA A 50 -13.77 -4.98 7.91
N PHE A 51 -14.84 -4.23 7.62
CA PHE A 51 -15.00 -3.57 6.33
C PHE A 51 -14.48 -2.13 6.41
N LEU A 52 -13.42 -1.82 5.66
CA LEU A 52 -12.84 -0.48 5.56
C LEU A 52 -13.65 0.32 4.54
N HIS A 53 -14.10 1.50 4.92
CA HIS A 53 -14.73 2.49 4.05
C HIS A 53 -13.79 3.67 3.80
N ALA A 54 -13.87 4.25 2.61
CA ALA A 54 -13.23 5.52 2.26
C ALA A 54 -13.92 6.17 1.05
N GLU A 55 -13.63 7.45 0.82
CA GLU A 55 -13.95 8.15 -0.43
C GLU A 55 -12.65 8.42 -1.17
N CYS A 56 -12.48 7.89 -2.38
CA CYS A 56 -11.26 7.98 -3.17
C CYS A 56 -11.49 8.69 -4.52
N LEU A 57 -10.46 9.28 -5.10
CA LEU A 57 -10.54 9.81 -6.46
C LEU A 57 -10.43 8.70 -7.52
N GLY A 58 -11.43 8.63 -8.41
CA GLY A 58 -11.45 7.82 -9.63
C GLY A 58 -11.62 8.69 -10.88
N TYR A 59 -11.21 8.19 -12.04
CA TYR A 59 -11.35 8.86 -13.32
C TYR A 59 -12.55 8.30 -14.09
N ASP A 60 -13.47 9.19 -14.45
CA ASP A 60 -14.62 8.88 -15.30
C ASP A 60 -14.25 9.11 -16.76
N ASP A 61 -13.96 8.03 -17.49
CA ASP A 61 -13.60 8.08 -18.91
C ASP A 61 -14.70 8.69 -19.79
N LYS A 62 -15.98 8.57 -19.40
CA LYS A 62 -17.09 9.14 -20.17
C LYS A 62 -17.20 10.64 -19.96
N GLY A 63 -16.90 11.09 -18.75
CA GLY A 63 -16.92 12.50 -18.36
C GLY A 63 -15.60 13.24 -18.57
N GLY A 64 -14.50 12.53 -18.80
CA GLY A 64 -13.15 13.10 -18.92
C GLY A 64 -12.69 13.81 -17.65
N LYS A 65 -13.16 13.38 -16.47
CA LYS A 65 -12.93 14.09 -15.20
C LYS A 65 -12.69 13.16 -14.02
N TRP A 66 -11.98 13.66 -13.02
CA TRP A 66 -11.83 13.00 -11.74
C TRP A 66 -13.08 13.22 -10.88
N THR A 67 -13.58 12.16 -10.27
CA THR A 67 -14.74 12.18 -9.37
C THR A 67 -14.40 11.46 -8.07
N LYS A 68 -15.14 11.81 -7.02
CA LYS A 68 -15.10 11.09 -5.74
C LYS A 68 -15.93 9.82 -5.87
N VAL A 69 -15.35 8.71 -5.42
CA VAL A 69 -15.95 7.38 -5.44
C VAL A 69 -15.96 6.86 -4.00
N GLU A 70 -17.16 6.63 -3.46
CA GLU A 70 -17.30 5.87 -2.22
C GLU A 70 -16.91 4.42 -2.48
N THR A 71 -16.02 3.91 -1.65
CA THR A 71 -15.46 2.57 -1.82
C THR A 71 -15.23 1.91 -0.47
N GLY A 72 -15.10 0.59 -0.50
CA GLY A 72 -14.72 -0.15 0.67
C GLY A 72 -14.20 -1.53 0.34
N ILE A 73 -13.53 -2.12 1.32
CA ILE A 73 -12.89 -3.42 1.20
C ILE A 73 -12.96 -4.19 2.50
N ASP A 74 -13.18 -5.49 2.40
CA ASP A 74 -13.10 -6.41 3.53
C ASP A 74 -11.63 -6.69 3.88
N LEU A 75 -11.18 -6.15 5.01
CA LEU A 75 -9.79 -6.27 5.47
C LEU A 75 -9.44 -7.71 5.86
N ASN A 76 -10.41 -8.61 6.09
CA ASN A 76 -10.12 -10.03 6.25
C ASN A 76 -9.51 -10.65 4.99
N LYS A 77 -9.75 -10.05 3.82
CA LYS A 77 -9.13 -10.47 2.55
C LYS A 77 -7.70 -9.95 2.39
N CYS A 78 -7.28 -8.96 3.17
CA CYS A 78 -5.97 -8.33 3.06
C CYS A 78 -5.05 -8.61 4.26
N LEU A 79 -5.58 -9.00 5.43
CA LEU A 79 -4.84 -9.07 6.69
C LEU A 79 -5.01 -10.40 7.42
N ALA A 80 -3.92 -10.86 8.04
CA ALA A 80 -3.88 -11.94 9.00
C ALA A 80 -3.39 -11.45 10.37
N ASN A 81 -3.78 -12.17 11.41
CA ASN A 81 -3.12 -12.13 12.70
C ASN A 81 -2.04 -13.24 12.75
N VAL A 82 -0.77 -12.87 12.91
CA VAL A 82 0.34 -13.79 13.08
C VAL A 82 0.94 -13.56 14.45
N ASP A 83 0.71 -14.50 15.37
CA ASP A 83 1.17 -14.45 16.75
C ASP A 83 0.79 -13.18 17.51
N GLY A 84 -0.35 -12.56 17.23
CA GLY A 84 -0.78 -11.30 17.84
C GLY A 84 -0.31 -10.05 17.11
N HIS A 85 0.26 -10.18 15.91
CA HIS A 85 0.67 -9.07 15.04
C HIS A 85 -0.14 -9.04 13.76
N LEU A 86 -0.61 -7.85 13.37
CA LEU A 86 -1.24 -7.64 12.07
C LEU A 86 -0.19 -7.78 10.96
N ASN A 87 -0.52 -8.54 9.93
CA ASN A 87 0.34 -8.77 8.77
C ASN A 87 -0.48 -8.78 7.49
N GLY A 88 0.06 -8.16 6.42
CA GLY A 88 -0.51 -8.25 5.07
C GLY A 88 -0.53 -9.69 4.57
N ARG A 89 -1.71 -10.25 4.33
CA ARG A 89 -1.90 -11.61 3.81
C ARG A 89 -3.26 -11.77 3.14
N LYS A 90 -3.25 -12.38 1.95
CA LYS A 90 -4.49 -12.74 1.25
C LYS A 90 -5.33 -13.69 2.09
N ASN A 91 -6.63 -13.36 2.25
CA ASN A 91 -7.61 -14.17 3.00
C ASN A 91 -7.17 -14.53 4.42
N GLY A 92 -6.52 -13.60 5.11
CA GLY A 92 -5.93 -13.83 6.42
C GLY A 92 -6.93 -13.89 7.58
N ASN A 93 -8.15 -13.37 7.42
CA ASN A 93 -9.23 -13.40 8.42
C ASN A 93 -8.81 -12.92 9.82
N PHE A 94 -7.98 -11.87 9.91
CA PHE A 94 -7.42 -11.41 11.18
C PHE A 94 -8.48 -11.11 12.26
N LYS A 95 -9.66 -10.63 11.85
CA LYS A 95 -10.69 -10.10 12.75
C LYS A 95 -11.25 -11.16 13.70
N VAL A 96 -11.16 -12.45 13.33
CA VAL A 96 -11.53 -13.60 14.17
C VAL A 96 -10.75 -13.61 15.50
N HIS A 97 -9.52 -13.10 15.49
CA HIS A 97 -8.61 -13.11 16.63
C HIS A 97 -8.22 -11.72 17.11
N CYS A 98 -8.91 -10.69 16.62
CA CYS A 98 -8.63 -9.29 16.97
C CYS A 98 -9.91 -8.51 17.25
N ASP A 99 -9.83 -7.58 18.20
CA ASP A 99 -10.91 -6.63 18.50
C ASP A 99 -10.36 -5.21 18.68
N ASN A 100 -11.26 -4.28 19.03
CA ASN A 100 -10.97 -2.85 19.14
C ASN A 100 -10.24 -2.34 17.89
N VAL A 101 -10.78 -2.71 16.72
CA VAL A 101 -10.22 -2.36 15.42
C VAL A 101 -10.62 -0.93 15.08
N TYR A 102 -9.64 -0.08 14.81
CA TYR A 102 -9.88 1.28 14.33
C TYR A 102 -8.81 1.69 13.34
N VAL A 103 -9.13 2.69 12.52
CA VAL A 103 -8.24 3.26 11.52
C VAL A 103 -7.99 4.73 11.84
N ALA A 104 -6.77 5.19 11.61
CA ALA A 104 -6.39 6.58 11.75
C ALA A 104 -5.54 7.03 10.56
N LEU A 105 -5.85 8.21 10.01
CA LEU A 105 -5.01 8.89 9.03
C LEU A 105 -4.09 9.85 9.78
N ASP A 106 -2.77 9.64 9.68
CA ASP A 106 -1.79 10.63 10.07
C ASP A 106 -1.71 11.70 8.99
N SER A 107 -2.24 12.89 9.26
CA SER A 107 -2.29 14.00 8.31
C SER A 107 -0.91 14.54 7.92
N ALA A 108 0.11 14.36 8.76
CA ALA A 108 1.46 14.86 8.48
C ALA A 108 2.20 13.94 7.51
N SER A 109 2.11 12.62 7.72
CA SER A 109 2.79 11.63 6.86
C SER A 109 1.93 11.15 5.68
N GLY A 110 0.61 11.26 5.79
CA GLY A 110 -0.38 10.65 4.89
C GLY A 110 -0.46 9.13 5.03
N VAL A 111 0.02 8.58 6.14
CA VAL A 111 -0.03 7.15 6.45
C VAL A 111 -1.39 6.82 7.06
N VAL A 112 -1.99 5.71 6.61
CA VAL A 112 -3.27 5.21 7.13
C VAL A 112 -2.98 3.98 7.97
N ASN A 113 -3.03 4.14 9.29
CA ASN A 113 -2.73 3.06 10.22
C ASN A 113 -4.01 2.37 10.69
N LEU A 114 -4.05 1.04 10.58
CA LEU A 114 -5.02 0.20 11.25
C LEU A 114 -4.44 -0.28 12.57
N THR A 115 -5.17 -0.09 13.66
CA THR A 115 -4.78 -0.58 14.98
C THR A 115 -5.84 -1.54 15.53
N ALA A 116 -5.40 -2.61 16.17
CA ALA A 116 -6.28 -3.61 16.79
C ALA A 116 -5.59 -4.26 18.00
N ASN A 117 -6.37 -4.90 18.86
CA ASN A 117 -5.86 -5.79 19.89
C ASN A 117 -6.00 -7.24 19.44
N CYS A 118 -4.88 -7.92 19.19
CA CYS A 118 -4.83 -9.26 18.62
C CYS A 118 -4.34 -10.28 19.63
N VAL A 119 -4.96 -11.46 19.64
CA VAL A 119 -4.57 -12.60 20.47
C VAL A 119 -3.31 -13.23 19.89
N GLY A 120 -2.24 -13.30 20.68
CA GLY A 120 -1.03 -14.06 20.39
C GLY A 120 -0.89 -15.29 21.31
N PRO A 121 0.26 -16.00 21.24
CA PRO A 121 0.45 -17.26 21.99
C PRO A 121 0.40 -17.11 23.51
N LEU A 122 0.84 -15.97 24.04
CA LEU A 122 0.95 -15.73 25.49
C LEU A 122 -0.05 -14.70 26.01
N LEU A 123 -0.34 -13.68 25.21
CA LEU A 123 -1.20 -12.57 25.59
C LEU A 123 -1.82 -11.91 24.38
N LYS A 124 -2.89 -11.16 24.66
CA LYS A 124 -3.50 -10.23 23.72
C LYS A 124 -2.72 -8.91 23.74
N ARG A 125 -2.28 -8.45 22.57
CA ARG A 125 -1.44 -7.25 22.43
C ARG A 125 -2.07 -6.25 21.47
N GLN A 126 -1.86 -4.96 21.71
CA GLN A 126 -2.15 -3.95 20.71
C GLN A 126 -1.10 -3.99 19.60
N THR A 127 -1.53 -3.93 18.36
CA THR A 127 -0.68 -3.94 17.18
C THR A 127 -1.22 -2.95 16.16
N SER A 128 -0.33 -2.30 15.42
CA SER A 128 -0.68 -1.32 14.39
C SER A 128 0.05 -1.66 13.09
N ILE A 129 -0.57 -1.35 11.95
CA ILE A 129 0.01 -1.58 10.62
C ILE A 129 -0.40 -0.47 9.65
N ASP A 130 0.54 -0.06 8.79
CA ASP A 130 0.28 0.86 7.68
C ASP A 130 -0.47 0.12 6.57
N LEU A 131 -1.73 0.49 6.34
CA LEU A 131 -2.56 -0.08 5.28
C LEU A 131 -1.99 0.18 3.88
N GLY A 132 -1.23 1.26 3.69
CA GLY A 132 -0.62 1.61 2.41
C GLY A 132 0.39 0.56 1.91
N GLN A 133 0.82 -0.37 2.77
CA GLN A 133 1.72 -1.47 2.40
C GLN A 133 1.04 -2.58 1.60
N PHE A 134 -0.29 -2.73 1.69
CA PHE A 134 -1.02 -3.84 1.04
C PHE A 134 -2.46 -3.49 0.67
N VAL A 135 -2.92 -2.26 0.89
CA VAL A 135 -4.15 -1.70 0.33
C VAL A 135 -3.75 -0.55 -0.59
N THR A 136 -4.28 -0.58 -1.80
CA THR A 136 -4.05 0.45 -2.82
C THR A 136 -5.39 0.90 -3.41
N VAL A 137 -5.34 1.99 -4.18
CA VAL A 137 -6.45 2.48 -4.99
C VAL A 137 -6.25 2.06 -6.44
N ASP A 138 -7.32 1.56 -7.06
CA ASP A 138 -7.44 1.31 -8.50
C ASP A 138 -8.73 1.96 -9.02
N ASN A 139 -8.58 2.98 -9.86
CA ASN A 139 -9.65 3.84 -10.36
C ASN A 139 -10.73 4.25 -9.33
N GLY A 140 -10.29 4.71 -8.15
CA GLY A 140 -11.18 5.08 -7.04
C GLY A 140 -11.67 3.91 -6.18
N GLY A 141 -11.41 2.65 -6.56
CA GLY A 141 -11.71 1.46 -5.77
C GLY A 141 -10.55 1.05 -4.86
N LEU A 142 -10.84 0.68 -3.61
CA LEU A 142 -9.84 0.05 -2.74
C LEU A 142 -9.63 -1.42 -3.14
N VAL A 143 -8.36 -1.84 -3.23
CA VAL A 143 -7.97 -3.22 -3.57
C VAL A 143 -6.79 -3.69 -2.70
N CYS A 144 -6.73 -4.99 -2.36
CA CYS A 144 -5.54 -5.55 -1.70
C CYS A 144 -4.41 -5.75 -2.72
N PHE A 145 -3.15 -5.55 -2.32
CA PHE A 145 -1.96 -5.82 -3.14
C PHE A 145 -1.80 -7.32 -3.39
N GLY A 146 -1.32 -7.70 -4.58
CA GLY A 146 -1.01 -9.09 -4.93
C GLY A 146 -2.23 -10.00 -5.19
N GLN A 147 -3.39 -9.43 -5.54
CA GLN A 147 -4.58 -10.20 -5.95
C GLN A 147 -4.79 -10.30 -7.47
N ASN A 148 -3.76 -10.04 -8.28
CA ASN A 148 -3.77 -10.37 -9.71
C ASN A 148 -3.30 -11.79 -9.96
#